data_AF-A0A397TZL7-F1
#
_entry.id   AF-A0A397TZL7-F1
#
_cell.length_a   1.000
_cell.length_b   1.000
_cell.length_c   1.000
_cell.angle_alpha   90.00
_cell.angle_beta   90.00
_cell.angle_gamma   90.00
#
_symmetry.space_group_name_H-M   'P 1'
#
loop_
_entity.id
_entity.type
_entity.pdbx_description
1 polymer ?
#
loop_
_entity_poly.entity_id
_entity_poly.type
_entity_poly.pdbx_seq_one_letter_code
_entity_poly.pdbx_strand_id
1 'polypeptide(L)'
;MLNNELNNIYALRSRGETYRLMGKYNEALADFNKLLEIEPGYELALGKRGETNFMMAIDDLTKSLTIEQKNVFALSYRGSEFYKLKIFEESFEDLNKTIAIEPKNA
;
A
#
# COMPACT_ATOMS: atom_id res chain seq x y z
N MET A 1 19.83 -22.19 19.16
CA MET A 1 18.50 -21.56 19.24
C MET A 1 18.29 -20.48 18.17
N LEU A 2 19.32 -19.69 17.79
CA LEU A 2 19.27 -18.68 16.72
C LEU A 2 18.74 -19.14 15.35
N ASN A 3 18.93 -20.42 14.97
CA ASN A 3 18.61 -20.88 13.62
C ASN A 3 17.09 -20.97 13.34
N ASN A 4 16.27 -21.22 14.37
CA ASN A 4 14.83 -21.35 14.19
C ASN A 4 14.13 -19.99 14.08
N GLU A 5 14.60 -18.99 14.82
CA GLU A 5 14.07 -17.62 14.76
C GLU A 5 14.39 -16.96 13.42
N LEU A 6 15.63 -17.11 12.93
CA LEU A 6 16.04 -16.58 11.63
C LEU A 6 15.28 -17.23 10.46
N ASN A 7 15.06 -18.55 10.53
CA ASN A 7 14.24 -19.27 9.54
C ASN A 7 12.78 -18.80 9.56
N ASN A 8 12.23 -18.50 10.75
CA ASN A 8 10.88 -17.97 10.90
C ASN A 8 10.77 -16.55 10.31
N ILE A 9 11.77 -15.68 10.55
CA ILE A 9 11.83 -14.32 9.97
C ILE A 9 11.84 -14.39 8.43
N TYR A 10 12.69 -15.24 7.85
CA TYR A 10 12.75 -15.38 6.39
C TYR A 10 11.42 -15.90 5.81
N ALA A 11 10.82 -16.91 6.45
CA ALA A 11 9.56 -17.51 6.00
C ALA A 11 8.40 -16.52 6.06
N LEU A 12 8.25 -15.80 7.19
CA LEU A 12 7.20 -14.78 7.36
C LEU A 12 7.36 -13.65 6.35
N ARG A 13 8.59 -13.17 6.14
CA ARG A 13 8.85 -12.11 5.15
C ARG A 13 8.46 -12.55 3.74
N SER A 14 8.90 -13.74 3.34
CA SER A 14 8.70 -14.24 1.98
C SER A 14 7.22 -14.53 1.72
N ARG A 15 6.51 -15.09 2.71
CA ARG A 15 5.07 -15.35 2.61
C ARG A 15 4.25 -14.06 2.63
N GLY A 16 4.58 -13.10 3.50
CA GLY A 16 3.93 -11.79 3.55
C GLY A 16 4.06 -11.04 2.22
N GLU A 17 5.25 -11.04 1.61
CA GLU A 17 5.45 -10.45 0.29
C GLU A 17 4.66 -11.20 -0.80
N THR A 18 4.62 -12.53 -0.74
CA THR A 18 3.82 -13.34 -1.67
C THR A 18 2.33 -12.99 -1.57
N TYR A 19 1.80 -12.88 -0.35
CA TYR A 19 0.41 -12.46 -0.14
C TYR A 19 0.15 -11.05 -0.69
N ARG A 20 1.06 -10.11 -0.47
CA ARG A 20 0.94 -8.75 -0.99
C ARG A 20 0.86 -8.73 -2.51
N LEU A 21 1.74 -9.49 -3.19
CA LEU A 21 1.74 -9.61 -4.65
C LEU A 21 0.50 -10.33 -5.20
N MET A 22 -0.15 -11.18 -4.39
CA MET A 22 -1.43 -11.82 -4.73
C MET A 22 -2.65 -10.92 -4.47
N GLY A 23 -2.47 -9.68 -3.98
CA GLY A 23 -3.56 -8.81 -3.56
C GLY A 23 -4.21 -9.20 -2.22
N LYS A 24 -3.61 -10.14 -1.48
CA LYS A 24 -4.07 -10.62 -0.17
C LYS A 24 -3.48 -9.77 0.95
N TYR A 25 -3.87 -8.50 1.00
CA TYR A 25 -3.22 -7.50 1.84
C TYR A 25 -3.37 -7.78 3.35
N ASN A 26 -4.52 -8.28 3.80
CA ASN A 26 -4.73 -8.59 5.22
C ASN A 26 -3.81 -9.73 5.70
N GLU A 27 -3.65 -10.78 4.90
CA GLU A 27 -2.73 -11.88 5.18
C GLU A 27 -1.26 -11.42 5.15
N ALA A 28 -0.91 -10.53 4.22
CA ALA A 28 0.41 -9.91 4.17
C ALA A 28 0.70 -9.09 5.44
N LEU A 29 -0.25 -8.24 5.87
CA LEU A 29 -0.14 -7.44 7.09
C LEU A 29 0.01 -8.32 8.33
N ALA A 30 -0.70 -9.45 8.40
CA ALA A 30 -0.58 -10.38 9.52
C ALA A 30 0.86 -10.94 9.63
N ASP A 31 1.47 -11.33 8.52
CA ASP A 31 2.85 -11.83 8.51
C ASP A 31 3.87 -10.73 8.85
N PHE A 32 3.70 -9.51 8.31
CA PHE A 32 4.57 -8.38 8.65
C PHE A 32 4.41 -7.93 10.10
N ASN A 33 3.21 -7.98 10.68
CA ASN A 33 3.01 -7.67 12.09
C ASN A 33 3.70 -8.72 12.97
N LYS A 34 3.61 -10.00 12.63
CA LYS A 34 4.32 -11.05 13.37
C LYS A 34 5.84 -10.91 13.30
N LEU A 35 6.40 -10.45 12.17
CA LEU A 35 7.81 -10.08 12.09
C LEU A 35 8.18 -8.98 13.07
N LEU A 36 7.33 -7.97 13.20
CA LEU A 36 7.55 -6.82 14.09
C LEU A 36 7.30 -7.16 15.57
N GLU A 37 6.56 -8.23 15.87
CA GLU A 37 6.50 -8.79 17.23
C GLU A 37 7.82 -9.46 17.62
N ILE A 38 8.50 -10.12 16.66
CA ILE A 38 9.80 -10.78 16.86
C ILE A 38 10.92 -9.73 16.90
N GLU A 39 10.95 -8.81 15.94
CA GLU A 39 11.95 -7.76 15.81
C GLU A 39 11.25 -6.42 15.49
N PRO A 40 10.88 -5.63 16.52
CA PRO A 40 10.14 -4.38 16.35
C PRO A 40 10.82 -3.34 15.45
N GLY A 41 12.15 -3.39 15.37
CA GLY A 41 12.97 -2.49 14.56
C GLY A 41 13.28 -3.01 13.16
N TYR A 42 12.67 -4.11 12.71
CA TYR A 42 12.99 -4.69 11.41
C TYR A 42 12.50 -3.78 10.27
N GLU A 43 13.40 -2.94 9.79
CA GLU A 43 13.15 -1.87 8.80
C GLU A 43 12.37 -2.37 7.59
N LEU A 44 12.77 -3.53 7.04
CA LEU A 44 12.12 -4.09 5.86
C LEU A 44 10.66 -4.48 6.12
N ALA A 45 10.35 -5.03 7.31
CA ALA A 45 8.98 -5.35 7.66
C ALA A 45 8.12 -4.09 7.87
N LEU A 46 8.69 -3.04 8.47
CA LEU A 46 8.02 -1.73 8.58
C LEU A 46 7.72 -1.14 7.19
N GLY A 47 8.70 -1.14 6.30
CA GLY A 47 8.55 -0.65 4.93
C GLY A 47 7.51 -1.44 4.14
N LYS A 48 7.58 -2.78 4.18
CA LYS A 48 6.61 -3.64 3.49
C LYS A 48 5.19 -3.56 4.05
N ARG A 49 5.04 -3.33 5.35
CA ARG A 49 3.74 -3.03 5.96
C ARG A 49 3.19 -1.69 5.47
N GLY A 50 4.04 -0.67 5.36
CA GLY A 50 3.70 0.63 4.78
C GLY A 50 3.22 0.52 3.33
N GLU A 51 4.01 -0.14 2.47
CA GLU A 51 3.65 -0.41 1.07
C GLU A 51 2.30 -1.14 0.97
N THR A 52 2.08 -2.16 1.79
CA THR A 52 0.82 -2.92 1.81
C THR A 52 -0.39 -2.05 2.16
N ASN A 53 -0.24 -1.13 3.12
CA ASN A 53 -1.31 -0.21 3.48
C ASN A 53 -1.64 0.78 2.35
N PHE A 54 -0.63 1.30 1.64
CA PHE A 54 -0.86 2.16 0.47
C PHE A 54 -1.59 1.39 -0.65
N MET A 55 -1.20 0.15 -0.92
CA MET A 55 -1.87 -0.70 -1.91
C MET A 55 -3.33 -0.99 -1.55
N MET A 56 -3.61 -1.24 -0.27
CA MET A 56 -4.98 -1.45 0.22
C MET A 56 -5.83 -0.17 0.06
N ALA A 57 -5.26 0.99 0.38
CA ALA A 57 -5.93 2.28 0.17
C ALA A 57 -6.23 2.53 -1.31
N ILE A 58 -5.30 2.23 -2.22
CA ILE A 58 -5.51 2.35 -3.67
C ILE A 58 -6.69 1.48 -4.15
N ASP A 59 -6.84 0.26 -3.62
CA ASP A 59 -7.93 -0.63 -3.99
C ASP A 59 -9.30 -0.07 -3.57
N ASP A 60 -9.40 0.44 -2.34
CA ASP A 60 -10.64 1.05 -1.84
C ASP A 60 -10.99 2.36 -2.55
N LEU A 61 -9.99 3.20 -2.83
CA LEU A 61 -10.19 4.43 -3.62
C LEU A 61 -10.58 4.10 -5.06
N THR A 62 -10.04 3.02 -5.63
CA THR A 62 -10.45 2.53 -6.95
C THR A 62 -11.92 2.09 -6.94
N LYS A 63 -12.37 1.36 -5.92
CA LYS A 63 -13.80 1.04 -5.74
C LYS A 63 -14.65 2.29 -5.57
N SER A 64 -14.17 3.32 -4.87
CA SER A 64 -14.89 4.59 -4.78
C SER A 64 -15.09 5.23 -6.16
N LEU A 65 -14.08 5.16 -7.03
CA LEU A 65 -14.13 5.72 -8.38
C LEU A 65 -14.95 4.89 -9.37
N THR A 66 -15.21 3.61 -9.08
CA THR A 66 -16.20 2.84 -9.86
C THR A 66 -17.63 3.27 -9.54
N ILE A 67 -17.88 3.78 -8.33
CA ILE A 67 -19.19 4.31 -7.92
C ILE A 67 -19.36 5.75 -8.41
N GLU A 68 -18.39 6.62 -8.14
CA GLU A 68 -18.41 8.03 -8.54
C GLU A 68 -17.09 8.41 -9.21
N GLN A 69 -17.05 8.37 -10.54
CA GLN A 69 -15.84 8.56 -11.32
C GLN A 69 -15.19 9.95 -11.15
N LYS A 70 -15.97 10.97 -10.78
CA LYS A 70 -15.50 12.35 -10.57
C LYS A 70 -15.32 12.71 -9.10
N ASN A 71 -15.27 11.72 -8.22
CA ASN A 71 -15.03 11.96 -6.81
C ASN A 71 -13.62 12.52 -6.60
N VAL A 72 -13.54 13.82 -6.36
CA VAL A 72 -12.27 14.56 -6.24
C VAL A 72 -11.44 14.05 -5.07
N PHE A 73 -12.08 13.68 -3.95
CA PHE A 73 -11.40 13.07 -2.82
C PHE A 73 -10.71 11.77 -3.25
N ALA A 74 -11.44 10.85 -3.88
CA ALA A 74 -10.88 9.57 -4.27
C ALA A 74 -9.75 9.71 -5.30
N LEU A 75 -9.88 10.60 -6.29
CA LEU A 75 -8.81 10.92 -7.25
C LEU A 75 -7.58 11.50 -6.56
N SER A 76 -7.76 12.51 -5.70
CA SER A 76 -6.65 13.19 -5.01
C SER A 76 -5.85 12.23 -4.14
N TYR A 77 -6.54 11.44 -3.32
CA TYR A 77 -5.90 10.51 -2.40
C TYR A 77 -5.27 9.34 -3.17
N ARG A 78 -5.93 8.79 -4.20
CA ARG A 78 -5.35 7.67 -4.96
C ARG A 78 -4.11 8.11 -5.71
N GLY A 79 -4.14 9.31 -6.31
CA GLY A 79 -2.97 9.94 -6.90
C GLY A 79 -1.82 10.13 -5.90
N SER A 80 -2.13 10.55 -4.66
CA SER A 80 -1.12 10.65 -3.60
C SER A 80 -0.54 9.31 -3.17
N GLU A 81 -1.36 8.25 -3.06
CA GLU A 81 -0.88 6.92 -2.71
C GLU A 81 0.00 6.32 -3.82
N PHE A 82 -0.39 6.50 -5.09
CA PHE A 82 0.45 6.15 -6.23
C PHE A 82 1.79 6.89 -6.20
N TYR A 83 1.80 8.19 -5.87
CA TYR A 83 3.04 8.95 -5.71
C TYR A 83 3.96 8.36 -4.62
N LYS A 84 3.42 8.00 -3.45
CA LYS A 84 4.19 7.39 -2.36
C LYS A 84 4.81 6.05 -2.77
N LEU A 85 4.13 5.30 -3.63
CA LEU A 85 4.61 4.05 -4.22
C LEU A 85 5.50 4.25 -5.46
N LYS A 86 5.76 5.50 -5.87
CA LYS A 86 6.52 5.87 -7.06
C LYS A 86 5.89 5.36 -8.38
N ILE A 87 4.58 5.18 -8.37
CA ILE A 87 3.75 4.86 -9.54
C ILE A 87 3.31 6.20 -10.15
N PHE A 88 4.21 6.81 -10.92
CA PHE A 88 4.07 8.23 -11.29
C PHE A 88 3.04 8.49 -12.38
N GLU A 89 2.85 7.57 -13.32
CA GLU A 89 1.95 7.78 -14.46
C GLU A 89 0.48 7.88 -13.99
N GLU A 90 0.04 6.89 -13.22
CA GLU A 90 -1.29 6.84 -12.63
C GLU A 90 -1.51 7.95 -11.59
N SER A 91 -0.46 8.31 -10.85
CA SER A 91 -0.48 9.47 -9.95
C SER A 91 -0.76 10.77 -10.73
N PHE A 92 -0.02 11.01 -11.80
CA PHE A 92 -0.16 12.20 -12.63
C PHE A 92 -1.55 12.26 -13.28
N GLU A 93 -2.08 11.13 -13.75
CA GLU A 93 -3.42 11.06 -14.33
C GLU A 93 -4.51 11.45 -13.33
N ASP A 94 -4.51 10.85 -12.13
CA ASP A 94 -5.52 11.12 -11.10
C ASP A 94 -5.44 12.55 -10.57
N LEU A 95 -4.23 13.09 -10.39
CA LEU A 95 -4.02 14.47 -9.93
C LEU A 95 -4.43 15.50 -11.00
N ASN A 96 -4.20 15.22 -12.28
CA ASN A 96 -4.70 16.10 -13.35
C ASN A 96 -6.23 16.11 -13.44
N LYS A 97 -6.88 14.94 -13.29
CA LYS A 97 -8.34 14.86 -13.23
C LYS A 97 -8.88 15.67 -12.05
N THR A 98 -8.22 15.60 -10.90
CA THR A 98 -8.54 16.40 -9.70
C THR A 98 -8.52 17.90 -10.02
N ILE A 99 -7.42 18.41 -10.58
CA ILE A 99 -7.27 19.84 -10.93
C ILE A 99 -8.29 20.28 -11.99
N ALA A 100 -8.58 19.42 -12.97
CA ALA A 100 -9.56 19.72 -14.01
C ALA A 100 -11.00 19.84 -13.47
N ILE A 101 -11.33 19.13 -12.39
CA ILE A 101 -12.65 19.19 -11.73
C ILE A 101 -12.74 20.38 -10.78
N GLU A 102 -11.65 20.69 -10.05
CA GLU A 102 -11.57 21.86 -9.16
C GLU A 102 -10.59 22.93 -9.69
N PRO A 103 -10.93 23.64 -10.77
CA PRO A 103 -10.04 24.65 -11.35
C PRO A 103 -9.84 25.91 -10.47
N LYS A 104 -10.36 25.93 -9.24
CA LYS A 104 -10.45 27.14 -8.39
C LYS A 104 -9.53 27.19 -7.18
N ASN A 105 -8.62 26.23 -6.99
CA ASN A 105 -7.65 26.22 -5.89
C ASN A 105 -6.19 25.91 -6.30
N ALA A 106 -5.82 26.19 -7.56
CA ALA A 106 -4.43 26.11 -8.05
C ALA A 106 -3.79 27.50 -8.16
#